data_AF-A0A315D382-F1
#
_entry.id   AF-A0A315D382-F1
#
_cell.length_a   1.000
_cell.length_b   1.000
_cell.length_c   1.000
_cell.angle_alpha   90.00
_cell.angle_beta   90.00
_cell.angle_gamma   90.00
#
_symmetry.space_group_name_H-M   'P 1'
#
loop_
_entity.id
_entity.type
_entity.pdbx_description
1 polymer ?
#
loop_
_entity_poly.entity_id
_entity_poly.type
_entity_poly.pdbx_seq_one_letter_code
_entity_poly.pdbx_strand_id
1 'polypeptide(L)'
;MDNQNATPKPLKLCKRQERVARALLLAGDRWTWREDIDRIAGASNGPAVIQALRRKGIQIDTQTAERIDRDGKPCKPGQYRLAPKAADMLAAYGFAA
;
A
#
# COMPACT_ATOMS: atom_id res chain seq x y z
N MET A 1 -20.05 18.40 27.63
CA MET A 1 -20.15 18.24 26.16
C MET A 1 -19.08 17.24 25.78
N ASP A 2 -19.43 15.97 25.93
CA ASP A 2 -18.52 14.86 25.78
C ASP A 2 -18.24 14.67 24.29
N ASN A 3 -17.03 15.00 23.83
CA ASN A 3 -16.60 14.58 22.51
C ASN A 3 -15.59 13.45 22.66
N GLN A 4 -16.10 12.26 22.38
CA GLN A 4 -15.49 10.97 22.62
C GLN A 4 -14.19 10.86 21.80
N ASN A 5 -13.05 10.78 22.50
CA ASN A 5 -11.78 10.38 21.94
C ASN A 5 -11.83 8.86 21.65
N ALA A 6 -12.62 8.48 20.64
CA ALA A 6 -12.74 7.10 20.21
C ALA A 6 -11.40 6.67 19.63
N THR A 7 -10.68 5.84 20.37
CA THR A 7 -9.47 5.19 19.86
C THR A 7 -9.80 4.46 18.55
N PRO A 8 -9.02 4.66 17.47
CA PRO A 8 -9.32 4.03 16.19
C PRO A 8 -9.32 2.51 16.36
N LYS A 9 -10.44 1.87 16.01
CA LYS A 9 -10.59 0.41 16.09
C LYS A 9 -9.45 -0.27 15.31
N PRO A 10 -8.75 -1.27 15.86
CA PRO A 10 -7.61 -1.88 15.20
C PRO A 10 -8.01 -2.45 13.83
N LEU A 11 -7.32 -2.01 12.79
CA LEU A 11 -7.58 -2.41 11.42
C LEU A 11 -7.23 -3.90 11.24
N LYS A 12 -8.23 -4.77 11.12
CA LYS A 12 -7.98 -6.20 10.86
C LYS A 12 -7.49 -6.39 9.43
N LEU A 13 -6.17 -6.57 9.25
CA LEU A 13 -5.55 -6.94 7.98
C LEU A 13 -5.33 -8.44 7.90
N CYS A 14 -5.55 -9.04 6.72
CA CYS A 14 -5.09 -10.41 6.48
C CYS A 14 -3.58 -10.42 6.16
N LYS A 15 -2.94 -11.60 6.21
CA LYS A 15 -1.46 -11.69 6.10
C LYS A 15 -0.87 -11.09 4.82
N ARG A 16 -1.56 -11.19 3.67
CA ARG A 16 -1.10 -10.53 2.44
C ARG A 16 -1.21 -9.00 2.48
N GLN A 17 -2.28 -8.48 3.09
CA GLN A 17 -2.47 -7.04 3.28
C GLN A 17 -1.42 -6.49 4.24
N GLU A 18 -1.15 -7.24 5.33
CA GLU A 18 -0.13 -6.89 6.32
C GLU A 18 1.26 -6.72 5.68
N ARG A 19 1.69 -7.69 4.86
CA ARG A 19 2.98 -7.62 4.15
C ARG A 19 3.08 -6.40 3.24
N VAL A 20 2.04 -6.14 2.45
CA VAL A 20 2.02 -5.00 1.52
C VAL A 20 2.01 -3.67 2.27
N ALA A 21 1.21 -3.55 3.34
CA ALA A 21 1.17 -2.34 4.16
C ALA A 21 2.54 -2.03 4.80
N ARG A 22 3.20 -3.05 5.38
CA ARG A 22 4.56 -2.92 5.93
C ARG A 22 5.57 -2.49 4.86
N ALA A 23 5.53 -3.12 3.69
CA ALA A 23 6.47 -2.79 2.62
C ALA A 23 6.29 -1.36 2.10
N LEU A 24 5.05 -0.90 1.93
CA LEU A 24 4.77 0.49 1.53
C LEU A 24 5.18 1.49 2.62
N LEU A 25 5.00 1.16 3.90
CA LEU A 25 5.47 1.98 5.01
C LEU A 25 7.00 2.13 5.02
N LEU A 26 7.72 0.99 4.90
CA LEU A 26 9.18 0.96 4.83
C LEU A 26 9.74 1.62 3.56
N ALA A 27 8.96 1.65 2.48
CA ALA A 27 9.31 2.35 1.25
C ALA A 27 9.30 3.88 1.44
N GLY A 28 8.53 4.39 2.40
CA GLY A 28 8.33 5.82 2.62
C GLY A 28 7.79 6.51 1.36
N ASP A 29 8.47 7.58 0.93
CA ASP A 29 8.08 8.34 -0.25
C ASP A 29 8.44 7.68 -1.59
N ARG A 30 9.02 6.47 -1.57
CA ARG A 30 9.39 5.73 -2.80
C ARG A 30 8.21 5.02 -3.43
N TRP A 31 8.16 5.08 -4.76
CA TRP A 31 7.22 4.30 -5.56
C TRP A 31 7.63 2.82 -5.63
N THR A 32 6.66 1.92 -5.42
CA THR A 32 6.82 0.46 -5.51
C THR A 32 6.06 -0.07 -6.71
N TRP A 33 6.72 -0.84 -7.57
CA TRP A 33 6.11 -1.38 -8.79
C TRP A 33 5.02 -2.41 -8.49
N ARG A 34 4.03 -2.50 -9.39
CA ARG A 34 2.96 -3.52 -9.34
C ARG A 34 3.54 -4.93 -9.17
N GLU A 35 4.60 -5.26 -9.90
CA GLU A 35 5.22 -6.59 -9.86
C GLU A 35 5.86 -6.89 -8.51
N ASP A 36 6.41 -5.88 -7.83
CA ASP A 36 6.95 -6.03 -6.49
C ASP A 36 5.82 -6.20 -5.47
N ILE A 37 4.69 -5.47 -5.64
CA ILE A 37 3.49 -5.69 -4.81
C ILE A 37 2.98 -7.12 -4.96
N ASP A 38 2.93 -7.67 -6.19
CA ASP A 38 2.53 -9.06 -6.43
C ASP A 38 3.45 -10.03 -5.66
N ARG A 39 4.77 -9.81 -5.71
CA ARG A 39 5.76 -10.62 -4.99
C ARG A 39 5.61 -10.52 -3.47
N ILE A 40 5.49 -9.31 -2.93
CA ILE A 40 5.32 -9.04 -1.49
C ILE A 40 4.00 -9.65 -0.97
N ALA A 41 2.93 -9.51 -1.74
CA ALA A 41 1.65 -10.11 -1.42
C ALA A 41 1.69 -11.65 -1.50
N GLY A 42 2.62 -12.23 -2.25
CA GLY A 42 2.65 -13.66 -2.57
C GLY A 42 1.48 -14.09 -3.46
N ALA A 43 1.01 -13.19 -4.33
CA ALA A 43 -0.12 -13.42 -5.23
C ALA A 43 -0.07 -12.45 -6.43
N SER A 44 -0.36 -12.92 -7.63
CA SER A 44 -0.35 -12.15 -8.89
C SER A 44 -1.56 -11.19 -9.06
N ASN A 45 -2.06 -10.64 -7.95
CA ASN A 45 -3.21 -9.73 -7.92
C ASN A 45 -3.04 -8.61 -6.88
N GLY A 46 -1.85 -8.01 -6.85
CA GLY A 46 -1.48 -6.86 -6.05
C GLY A 46 -2.48 -5.70 -6.13
N PRO A 47 -3.04 -5.33 -7.30
CA PRO A 47 -4.06 -4.29 -7.37
C PRO A 47 -5.29 -4.55 -6.48
N ALA A 48 -5.73 -5.80 -6.35
CA ALA A 48 -6.82 -6.15 -5.44
C ALA A 48 -6.43 -5.99 -3.96
N VAL A 49 -5.16 -6.26 -3.61
CA VAL A 49 -4.64 -6.03 -2.26
C VAL A 49 -4.60 -4.53 -1.95
N ILE A 50 -4.10 -3.71 -2.89
CA ILE A 50 -4.11 -2.24 -2.78
C ILE A 50 -5.54 -1.72 -2.61
N GLN A 51 -6.49 -2.19 -3.42
CA GLN A 51 -7.89 -1.79 -3.30
C GLN A 51 -8.49 -2.18 -1.94
N ALA A 52 -8.13 -3.36 -1.41
CA ALA A 52 -8.59 -3.80 -0.09
C ALA A 52 -8.01 -2.93 1.04
N LEU A 53 -6.76 -2.47 0.93
CA LEU A 53 -6.15 -1.53 1.87
C LEU A 53 -6.85 -0.16 1.80
N ARG A 54 -7.14 0.34 0.60
CA ARG A 54 -7.91 1.59 0.40
C ARG A 54 -9.31 1.54 1.00
N ARG A 55 -10.03 0.42 0.82
CA ARG A 55 -11.36 0.21 1.45
C ARG A 55 -11.32 0.25 2.98
N LYS A 56 -10.14 0.08 3.57
CA LYS A 56 -9.90 0.19 5.00
C LYS A 56 -9.41 1.58 5.43
N GLY A 57 -9.43 2.56 4.52
CA GLY A 57 -9.05 3.95 4.79
C GLY A 57 -7.58 4.27 4.57
N ILE A 58 -6.73 3.30 4.22
CA ILE A 58 -5.30 3.56 3.97
C ILE A 58 -5.18 4.26 2.62
N GLN A 59 -4.70 5.49 2.63
CA GLN A 59 -4.47 6.26 1.40
C GLN A 59 -3.18 5.78 0.73
N ILE A 60 -3.31 5.35 -0.52
CA ILE A 60 -2.22 4.83 -1.34
C ILE A 60 -2.32 5.53 -2.69
N ASP A 61 -1.26 6.23 -3.07
CA ASP A 61 -1.14 6.89 -4.37
C ASP A 61 -0.93 5.86 -5.48
N THR A 62 -1.29 6.21 -6.71
CA THR A 62 -1.00 5.38 -7.89
C THR A 62 -0.60 6.24 -9.05
N GLN A 63 0.44 5.80 -9.75
CA GLN A 63 0.82 6.35 -11.04
C GLN A 63 1.22 5.22 -11.98
N THR A 64 1.43 5.57 -13.24
CA THR A 64 2.14 4.70 -14.19
C THR A 64 3.48 5.36 -14.51
N ALA A 65 4.50 4.56 -14.77
CA ALA A 65 5.80 5.06 -15.18
C ALA A 65 6.28 4.31 -16.42
N GLU A 66 7.01 5.00 -17.30
CA GLU A 66 7.52 4.42 -18.52
C GLU A 66 8.61 3.38 -18.21
N ARG A 67 8.52 2.23 -18.89
CA ARG A 67 9.48 1.14 -18.77
C ARG A 67 9.62 0.43 -20.11
N ILE A 68 10.79 -0.14 -20.36
CA ILE A 68 10.98 -1.08 -21.47
C ILE A 68 10.83 -2.49 -20.91
N ASP A 69 9.95 -3.28 -21.51
CA ASP A 69 9.78 -4.68 -21.13
C ASP A 69 10.96 -5.55 -21.63
N ARG A 70 10.90 -6.85 -21.31
CA ARG A 70 11.97 -7.79 -21.67
C ARG A 70 12.05 -8.06 -23.18
N ASP A 71 11.01 -7.72 -23.94
CA ASP A 71 10.97 -7.85 -25.39
C ASP A 71 11.41 -6.55 -26.10
N GLY A 72 11.87 -5.56 -25.35
CA GLY A 72 12.32 -4.28 -25.87
C GLY A 72 11.18 -3.30 -26.19
N LYS A 73 9.95 -3.57 -25.73
CA LYS A 73 8.78 -2.74 -26.04
C LYS A 73 8.48 -1.73 -24.93
N PRO A 74 8.09 -0.50 -25.27
CA PRO A 74 7.59 0.45 -24.29
C PRO A 74 6.32 -0.05 -23.60
N CYS A 75 6.28 0.07 -22.28
CA CYS A 75 5.11 -0.20 -21.46
C CYS A 75 4.99 0.86 -20.35
N LYS A 76 3.83 0.88 -19.67
CA LYS A 76 3.51 1.83 -18.59
C LYS A 76 3.00 1.10 -17.35
N PRO A 77 3.83 0.27 -16.68
CA PRO A 77 3.42 -0.45 -15.49
C PRO A 77 3.04 0.51 -14.35
N GLY A 78 2.11 0.03 -13.51
CA GLY A 78 1.63 0.77 -12.35
C GLY A 78 2.63 0.78 -11.20
N GLN A 79 2.61 1.85 -10.43
CA GLN A 79 3.36 2.01 -9.19
C GLN A 79 2.43 2.48 -8.07
N TYR A 80 2.79 2.11 -6.85
CA TYR A 80 2.06 2.43 -5.63
C TYR A 80 2.99 3.03 -4.59
N ARG A 81 2.48 3.96 -3.81
CA ARG A 81 3.19 4.58 -2.68
C ARG A 81 2.21 4.89 -1.58
N LEU A 82 2.65 4.80 -0.32
CA LEU A 82 1.85 5.27 0.79
C LEU A 82 1.68 6.79 0.69
N ALA A 83 0.45 7.31 0.81
CA ALA A 83 0.28 8.76 0.84
C ALA A 83 0.91 9.33 2.13
N PRO A 84 1.44 10.58 2.12
CA PRO A 84 2.17 11.13 3.28
C PRO A 84 1.43 11.04 4.62
N LYS A 85 0.09 11.22 4.61
CA LYS A 85 -0.76 11.16 5.83
C LYS A 85 -1.18 9.74 6.22
N ALA A 86 -0.90 8.73 5.41
CA ALA A 86 -1.30 7.35 5.69
C ALA A 86 -0.31 6.60 6.59
N ALA A 87 0.90 7.12 6.79
CA ALA A 87 1.86 6.57 7.75
C ALA A 87 1.32 6.63 9.19
N ASP A 88 0.75 7.77 9.60
CA ASP A 88 0.15 7.95 10.92
C ASP A 88 -1.01 6.97 11.16
N MET A 89 -1.81 6.71 10.12
CA MET A 89 -2.86 5.70 10.18
C MET A 89 -2.29 4.31 10.42
N LEU A 90 -1.27 3.90 9.68
CA LEU A 90 -0.62 2.59 9.90
C LEU A 90 0.00 2.49 11.30
N ALA A 91 0.62 3.55 11.81
CA ALA A 91 1.17 3.62 13.16
C ALA A 91 0.08 3.42 14.24
N ALA A 92 -1.07 4.08 14.10
CA ALA A 92 -2.23 3.90 14.98
C ALA A 92 -2.77 2.45 14.99
N TYR A 93 -2.43 1.65 13.97
CA TYR A 93 -2.80 0.23 13.87
C TYR A 93 -1.68 -0.75 14.28
N GLY A 94 -0.60 -0.26 14.89
CA GLY A 94 0.49 -1.08 15.41
C GLY A 94 1.55 -1.46 14.37
N PHE A 95 1.59 -0.76 13.24
CA PHE A 95 2.69 -0.88 12.29
C PHE A 95 3.75 0.19 12.60
N ALA A 96 4.91 -0.24 13.08
CA ALA A 96 6.10 0.61 13.13
C ALA A 96 6.86 0.52 11.80
N ALA A 97 7.40 1.65 11.34
CA ALA A 97 8.37 1.71 10.25
C ALA A 97 9.74 1.21 10.73
#